data_AF-A0A974Y0S5-F1
#
_entry.id   AF-A0A974Y0S5-F1
#
_cell.length_a   1.000
_cell.length_b   1.000
_cell.length_c   1.000
_cell.angle_alpha   90.00
_cell.angle_beta   90.00
_cell.angle_gamma   90.00
#
_symmetry.space_group_name_H-M   'P 1'
#
loop_
_entity.id
_entity.type
_entity.pdbx_description
1 polymer ?
#
loop_
_entity_poly.entity_id
_entity_poly.type
_entity_poly.pdbx_seq_one_letter_code
_entity_poly.pdbx_strand_id
1 'polypeptide(L)'
;MRPYFWCHRFKRSAIALACLALLTFASVACSAPAAGEGNRPGSELASGGAERDSSGQPLAEQIARLAEQVDSGGRESAEPQLLALREQHPREPEILVQLARVEYLRAVAGLGNRDGEPPSGWNHQQMDHAEQLAGQAVAIDPRHANGWVVLGQIKWVRGQFDESLELLERAEAIDPRSVKLRLRKGTTLRSLAWYRGDKALIRQAVLEFEKVIDGPADDGSKRLAASQLGAAWSALEDFEKAERYLTLALQTAEGREKALLLHGRSLIRRDAGNADGALSDSGDALGIMDFGAGRYFHAEMLLVKAGLLIRDGQPAQASALFEQARQLDVDLADVARGLGHGRTTYPAIYGLKDGGLVSGFGDDLAGDMFGEAAWAMSAQDVKRLISLGVNADYVDPDYGTALHRAVAADNVAVVEALLANGADTDIRHPDGRTLLEQTLVGTSPERRQVRRLVLAKVGRPAGWKEPGIDLPVRDTWYRVGRRLGAADHGAVLEPGEIVQAGSACRFTNRTDLCLTFYRAPGRKVATVSVPLSNLDALGKLKPVPAPQAAEPDAGQ
;
A
#
# COMPACT_ATOMS: atom_id res chain seq x y z
N MET A 1 5.62 -12.65 15.54
CA MET A 1 4.58 -11.81 14.91
C MET A 1 5.29 -10.88 13.95
N ARG A 2 5.30 -11.22 12.66
CA ARG A 2 5.90 -10.38 11.63
C ARG A 2 4.79 -10.03 10.62
N PRO A 3 4.62 -8.76 10.22
CA PRO A 3 3.61 -8.36 9.25
C PRO A 3 4.13 -8.66 7.83
N TYR A 4 4.20 -9.94 7.44
CA TYR A 4 4.59 -10.34 6.08
C TYR A 4 3.40 -10.39 5.11
N PHE A 5 2.16 -10.43 5.65
CA PHE A 5 0.91 -10.39 4.88
C PHE A 5 0.71 -9.14 4.02
N TRP A 6 1.44 -8.06 4.34
CA TRP A 6 1.48 -6.87 3.50
C TRP A 6 2.52 -7.03 2.38
N CYS A 7 3.71 -7.59 2.63
CA CYS A 7 4.87 -7.49 1.75
C CYS A 7 4.71 -7.94 0.27
N HIS A 8 3.83 -8.89 -0.06
CA HIS A 8 3.65 -9.38 -1.45
C HIS A 8 2.65 -8.57 -2.28
N ARG A 9 1.50 -8.18 -1.71
CA ARG A 9 0.65 -7.12 -2.30
C ARG A 9 1.43 -5.80 -2.40
N PHE A 10 2.43 -5.64 -1.54
CA PHE A 10 3.24 -4.44 -1.35
C PHE A 10 4.36 -4.27 -2.35
N LYS A 11 4.91 -5.31 -3.00
CA LYS A 11 5.93 -5.05 -4.04
C LYS A 11 5.33 -4.33 -5.26
N ARG A 12 4.08 -4.63 -5.62
CA ARG A 12 3.40 -3.97 -6.75
C ARG A 12 2.55 -2.78 -6.37
N SER A 13 1.96 -2.76 -5.17
CA SER A 13 1.49 -1.50 -4.61
C SER A 13 2.64 -0.56 -4.35
N ALA A 14 3.88 -1.01 -4.07
CA ALA A 14 5.06 -0.15 -4.03
C ALA A 14 5.56 0.25 -5.42
N ILE A 15 5.29 -0.51 -6.49
CA ILE A 15 5.59 -0.07 -7.88
C ILE A 15 4.50 0.90 -8.39
N ALA A 16 3.23 0.69 -8.06
CA ALA A 16 2.12 1.61 -8.35
C ALA A 16 2.14 2.85 -7.44
N LEU A 17 2.50 2.70 -6.16
CA LEU A 17 2.90 3.79 -5.26
C LEU A 17 4.25 4.35 -5.66
N ALA A 18 5.16 3.64 -6.31
CA ALA A 18 6.37 4.23 -6.88
C ALA A 18 6.02 5.02 -8.13
N CYS A 19 5.04 4.63 -8.95
CA CYS A 19 4.50 5.44 -10.06
C CYS A 19 3.69 6.65 -9.56
N LEU A 20 2.94 6.50 -8.47
CA LEU A 20 2.23 7.60 -7.80
C LEU A 20 3.15 8.49 -6.95
N ALA A 21 4.21 7.93 -6.39
CA ALA A 21 5.29 8.64 -5.74
C ALA A 21 6.18 9.30 -6.81
N LEU A 22 6.35 8.70 -7.99
CA LEU A 22 6.95 9.31 -9.17
C LEU A 22 6.11 10.51 -9.60
N LEU A 23 4.77 10.48 -9.49
CA LEU A 23 3.94 11.68 -9.67
C LEU A 23 4.16 12.74 -8.56
N THR A 24 4.58 12.35 -7.34
CA THR A 24 4.99 13.31 -6.28
C THR A 24 6.45 13.79 -6.39
N PHE A 25 7.35 13.02 -6.99
CA PHE A 25 8.78 13.34 -7.14
C PHE A 25 9.08 14.00 -8.51
N ALA A 26 8.41 13.58 -9.59
CA ALA A 26 8.54 14.17 -10.92
C ALA A 26 7.81 15.52 -11.03
N SER A 27 6.69 15.74 -10.32
CA SER A 27 6.04 17.07 -10.23
C SER A 27 6.87 18.10 -9.46
N VAL A 28 7.85 17.64 -8.67
CA VAL A 28 8.83 18.52 -8.00
C VAL A 28 10.01 18.86 -8.92
N ALA A 29 10.19 18.14 -10.03
CA ALA A 29 11.26 18.34 -11.01
C ALA A 29 10.79 18.85 -12.39
N CYS A 30 9.48 18.88 -12.65
CA CYS A 30 8.90 19.36 -13.91
C CYS A 30 8.01 20.59 -13.67
N SER A 31 8.64 21.72 -13.35
CA SER A 31 8.09 23.04 -13.68
C SER A 31 8.88 23.54 -14.89
N ALA A 32 8.34 23.36 -16.10
CA ALA A 32 8.86 23.94 -17.35
C ALA A 32 7.89 25.03 -17.84
N PRO A 33 8.36 26.01 -18.61
CA PRO A 33 7.92 27.40 -18.49
C PRO A 33 6.68 27.69 -19.34
N ALA A 34 5.78 28.51 -18.81
CA ALA A 34 4.88 29.32 -19.61
C ALA A 34 5.21 30.79 -19.36
N ALA A 35 5.89 31.41 -20.32
CA ALA A 35 5.99 32.86 -20.39
C ALA A 35 4.61 33.46 -20.69
N GLY A 36 4.23 34.52 -19.99
CA GLY A 36 3.12 35.39 -20.38
C GLY A 36 2.13 35.70 -19.26
N GLU A 37 2.42 36.79 -18.54
CA GLU A 37 1.48 37.75 -17.93
C GLU A 37 0.25 37.24 -17.18
N GLY A 38 0.22 37.53 -15.88
CA GLY A 38 -1.04 37.84 -15.19
C GLY A 38 -1.31 37.08 -13.90
N ASN A 39 -0.50 37.29 -12.85
CA ASN A 39 -1.06 37.26 -11.50
C ASN A 39 -0.23 38.09 -10.52
N ARG A 40 -0.73 39.28 -10.19
CA ARG A 40 -0.24 40.05 -9.04
C ARG A 40 -0.77 39.38 -7.77
N PRO A 41 0.06 39.09 -6.75
CA PRO A 41 -0.47 38.67 -5.47
C PRO A 41 -1.17 39.86 -4.80
N GLY A 42 -2.48 39.71 -4.55
CA GLY A 42 -3.24 40.57 -3.66
C GLY A 42 -2.74 40.39 -2.23
N SER A 43 -2.20 41.48 -1.70
CA SER A 43 -1.57 41.69 -0.40
C SER A 43 -2.42 41.34 0.82
N GLU A 44 -1.76 40.86 1.87
CA GLU A 44 -1.78 41.51 3.19
C GLU A 44 -0.39 41.43 3.81
N LEU A 45 0.39 42.47 3.50
CA LEU A 45 1.65 42.80 4.18
C LEU A 45 1.31 43.27 5.59
N ALA A 46 1.70 42.48 6.59
CA ALA A 46 1.89 43.03 7.92
C ALA A 46 2.99 44.10 7.85
N SER A 47 2.65 45.31 8.29
CA SER A 47 3.50 46.49 8.26
C SER A 47 4.79 46.29 9.08
N GLY A 48 5.87 45.94 8.40
CA GLY A 48 7.26 46.08 8.84
C GLY A 48 8.05 46.70 7.68
N GLY A 49 8.86 47.72 7.95
CA GLY A 49 9.55 48.51 6.92
C GLY A 49 10.26 47.62 5.90
N ALA A 50 9.95 47.80 4.61
CA ALA A 50 10.52 47.00 3.54
C ALA A 50 12.03 47.30 3.42
N GLU A 51 12.87 46.40 3.93
CA GLU A 51 14.31 46.40 3.69
C GLU A 51 14.56 46.21 2.19
N ARG A 52 15.29 47.16 1.61
CA ARG A 52 15.70 47.19 0.20
C ARG A 52 17.22 47.02 0.15
N ASP A 53 17.71 46.30 -0.84
CA ASP A 53 19.13 46.19 -1.13
C ASP A 53 19.67 47.43 -1.89
N SER A 54 20.95 47.38 -2.27
CA SER A 54 21.60 48.41 -3.08
C SER A 54 21.02 48.57 -4.51
N SER A 55 20.16 47.65 -4.97
CA SER A 55 19.49 47.69 -6.27
C SER A 55 18.04 48.23 -6.20
N GLY A 56 17.51 48.39 -4.99
CA GLY A 56 16.19 48.98 -4.71
C GLY A 56 15.02 48.00 -4.77
N GLN A 57 15.25 46.70 -4.99
CA GLN A 57 14.19 45.69 -5.00
C GLN A 57 13.85 45.19 -3.58
N PRO A 58 12.56 44.98 -3.23
CA PRO A 58 12.17 44.43 -1.93
C PRO A 58 12.74 43.02 -1.72
N LEU A 59 13.31 42.75 -0.54
CA LEU A 59 13.90 41.44 -0.18
C LEU A 59 12.95 40.26 -0.48
N ALA A 60 11.66 40.40 -0.14
CA ALA A 60 10.64 39.38 -0.38
C ALA A 60 10.48 39.00 -1.87
N GLU A 61 10.60 39.97 -2.78
CA GLU A 61 10.50 39.73 -4.23
C GLU A 61 11.74 39.00 -4.75
N GLN A 62 12.92 39.29 -4.19
CA GLN A 62 14.14 38.56 -4.53
C GLN A 62 14.06 37.10 -4.12
N ILE A 63 13.63 36.84 -2.88
CA ILE A 63 13.46 35.48 -2.36
C ILE A 63 12.39 34.72 -3.16
N ALA A 64 11.27 35.37 -3.51
CA ALA A 64 10.21 34.76 -4.31
C ALA A 64 10.70 34.32 -5.70
N ARG A 65 11.49 35.15 -6.40
CA ARG A 65 12.09 34.77 -7.69
C ARG A 65 13.06 33.59 -7.55
N LEU A 66 13.88 33.58 -6.50
CA LEU A 66 14.79 32.47 -6.24
C LEU A 66 14.01 31.19 -5.89
N ALA A 67 12.91 31.29 -5.15
CA ALA A 67 12.03 30.17 -4.85
C ALA A 67 11.40 29.59 -6.12
N GLU A 68 10.95 30.44 -7.04
CA GLU A 68 10.45 30.01 -8.37
C GLU A 68 11.55 29.32 -9.19
N GLN A 69 12.76 29.87 -9.16
CA GLN A 69 13.92 29.26 -9.82
C GLN A 69 14.28 27.89 -9.22
N VAL A 70 14.16 27.71 -7.91
CA VAL A 70 14.29 26.40 -7.25
C VAL A 70 13.18 25.45 -7.73
N ASP A 71 11.94 25.92 -7.83
CA ASP A 71 10.78 25.15 -8.29
C ASP A 71 10.94 24.72 -9.76
N SER A 72 11.56 25.54 -10.60
CA SER A 72 11.83 25.25 -12.02
C SER A 72 13.12 24.45 -12.27
N GLY A 73 13.72 23.87 -11.23
CA GLY A 73 14.91 23.01 -11.35
C GLY A 73 16.25 23.77 -11.39
N GLY A 74 16.26 25.10 -11.31
CA GLY A 74 17.44 25.96 -11.24
C GLY A 74 18.09 26.05 -9.85
N ARG A 75 17.97 25.00 -9.02
CA ARG A 75 18.42 25.00 -7.62
C ARG A 75 19.92 25.27 -7.44
N GLU A 76 20.77 24.71 -8.30
CA GLU A 76 22.24 24.89 -8.21
C GLU A 76 22.66 26.33 -8.56
N SER A 77 21.87 27.05 -9.36
CA SER A 77 22.13 28.46 -9.68
C SER A 77 21.45 29.44 -8.72
N ALA A 78 20.40 29.01 -8.01
CA ALA A 78 19.74 29.79 -6.97
C ALA A 78 20.51 29.76 -5.63
N GLU A 79 21.15 28.64 -5.29
CA GLU A 79 21.82 28.44 -4.00
C GLU A 79 22.89 29.51 -3.67
N PRO A 80 23.84 29.87 -4.56
CA PRO A 80 24.82 30.91 -4.25
C PRO A 80 24.19 32.27 -3.92
N GLN A 81 23.07 32.60 -4.58
CA GLN A 81 22.33 33.85 -4.33
C GLN A 81 21.58 33.80 -3.00
N LEU A 82 20.99 32.66 -2.65
CA LEU A 82 20.36 32.44 -1.35
C LEU A 82 21.38 32.53 -0.20
N LEU A 83 22.60 31.98 -0.39
CA LEU A 83 23.68 32.09 0.59
C LEU A 83 24.15 33.55 0.77
N ALA A 84 24.31 34.30 -0.32
CA ALA A 84 24.65 35.72 -0.24
C ALA A 84 23.56 36.55 0.48
N LEU A 85 22.29 36.28 0.21
CA LEU A 85 21.18 36.92 0.94
C LEU A 85 21.17 36.52 2.42
N ARG A 86 21.55 35.28 2.73
CA ARG A 86 21.63 34.79 4.12
C ARG A 86 22.69 35.53 4.94
N GLU A 87 23.84 35.83 4.34
CA GLU A 87 24.90 36.62 4.99
C GLU A 87 24.41 38.03 5.33
N GLN A 88 23.62 38.64 4.45
CA GLN A 88 23.06 39.98 4.64
C GLN A 88 21.88 39.97 5.63
N HIS A 89 21.05 38.92 5.62
CA HIS A 89 19.83 38.80 6.42
C HIS A 89 19.82 37.49 7.24
N PRO A 90 20.67 37.36 8.28
CA PRO A 90 20.86 36.11 9.04
C PRO A 90 19.67 35.71 9.93
N ARG A 91 18.60 36.52 9.96
CA ARG A 91 17.37 36.22 10.71
C ARG A 91 16.13 36.11 9.81
N GLU A 92 16.29 36.16 8.49
CA GLU A 92 15.16 35.94 7.58
C GLU A 92 14.90 34.43 7.43
N PRO A 93 13.77 33.89 7.95
CA PRO A 93 13.48 32.46 7.93
C PRO A 93 13.23 31.93 6.52
N GLU A 94 12.65 32.70 5.60
CA GLU A 94 12.29 32.19 4.27
C GLU A 94 13.56 31.81 3.46
N ILE A 95 14.68 32.51 3.66
CA ILE A 95 15.97 32.13 3.03
C ILE A 95 16.41 30.74 3.49
N LEU A 96 16.32 30.44 4.80
CA LEU A 96 16.64 29.12 5.33
C LEU A 96 15.69 28.06 4.78
N VAL A 97 14.41 28.39 4.62
CA VAL A 97 13.44 27.47 4.01
C VAL A 97 13.83 27.17 2.57
N GLN A 98 14.21 28.15 1.76
CA GLN A 98 14.64 27.89 0.38
C GLN A 98 15.95 27.09 0.32
N LEU A 99 16.92 27.34 1.20
CA LEU A 99 18.13 26.52 1.31
C LEU A 99 17.81 25.08 1.75
N ALA A 100 16.91 24.89 2.71
CA ALA A 100 16.43 23.57 3.12
C ALA A 100 15.79 22.82 1.94
N ARG A 101 15.04 23.53 1.08
CA ARG A 101 14.44 22.97 -0.12
C ARG A 101 15.49 22.57 -1.15
N VAL A 102 16.54 23.36 -1.36
CA VAL A 102 17.66 22.99 -2.24
C VAL A 102 18.26 21.66 -1.78
N GLU A 103 18.58 21.53 -0.50
CA GLU A 103 19.18 20.31 0.06
C GLU A 103 18.21 19.13 0.04
N TYR A 104 16.93 19.36 0.34
CA TYR A 104 15.89 18.35 0.18
C TYR A 104 15.84 17.83 -1.26
N LEU A 105 15.79 18.73 -2.24
CA LEU A 105 15.74 18.37 -3.67
C LEU A 105 16.98 17.61 -4.09
N ARG A 106 18.16 18.01 -3.60
CA ARG A 106 19.43 17.32 -3.83
C ARG A 106 19.43 15.93 -3.23
N ALA A 107 18.92 15.79 -2.00
CA ALA A 107 18.83 14.52 -1.29
C ALA A 107 17.95 13.50 -2.02
N VAL A 108 16.87 13.97 -2.64
CA VAL A 108 15.92 13.11 -3.37
C VAL A 108 16.27 12.98 -4.86
N ALA A 109 17.30 13.68 -5.36
CA ALA A 109 17.69 13.70 -6.77
C ALA A 109 18.59 12.53 -7.24
N GLY A 110 18.98 11.55 -6.41
CA GLY A 110 19.69 10.34 -6.88
C GLY A 110 19.60 9.16 -5.91
N LEU A 111 19.61 7.87 -6.32
CA LEU A 111 19.96 7.20 -7.59
C LEU A 111 18.73 6.97 -8.52
N GLY A 112 18.63 7.67 -9.64
CA GLY A 112 17.93 7.07 -10.78
C GLY A 112 18.79 5.94 -11.31
N ASN A 113 18.34 4.69 -11.21
CA ASN A 113 18.92 3.63 -12.03
C ASN A 113 18.85 4.07 -13.50
N ARG A 114 19.77 3.59 -14.34
CA ARG A 114 19.81 3.86 -15.79
C ARG A 114 18.50 3.48 -16.51
N ASP A 115 17.56 2.85 -15.81
CA ASP A 115 16.30 2.28 -16.30
C ASP A 115 15.05 3.12 -15.97
N GLY A 116 15.20 4.29 -15.35
CA GLY A 116 14.06 5.20 -15.08
C GLY A 116 13.22 4.86 -13.84
N GLU A 117 13.70 3.97 -12.97
CA GLU A 117 13.12 3.71 -11.66
C GLU A 117 13.42 4.85 -10.66
N PRO A 118 12.49 5.18 -9.73
CA PRO A 118 12.74 6.16 -8.68
C PRO A 118 13.81 5.66 -7.69
N PRO A 119 14.55 6.58 -7.02
CA PRO A 119 15.55 6.20 -6.04
C PRO A 119 14.97 5.31 -4.93
N SER A 120 15.60 4.17 -4.66
CA SER A 120 15.25 3.28 -3.54
C SER A 120 15.74 3.80 -2.18
N GLY A 121 16.38 4.97 -2.16
CA GLY A 121 16.84 5.69 -0.98
C GLY A 121 17.21 7.12 -1.35
N TRP A 122 17.36 7.97 -0.33
CA TRP A 122 17.82 9.35 -0.47
C TRP A 122 19.18 9.52 0.20
N ASN A 123 19.88 10.60 -0.14
CA ASN A 123 21.11 10.94 0.56
C ASN A 123 20.78 11.37 2.01
N HIS A 124 21.10 10.50 2.97
CA HIS A 124 20.84 10.76 4.40
C HIS A 124 21.50 12.03 4.91
N GLN A 125 22.75 12.30 4.51
CA GLN A 125 23.47 13.49 4.97
C GLN A 125 22.82 14.79 4.47
N GLN A 126 22.43 14.83 3.20
CA GLN A 126 21.73 16.00 2.64
C GLN A 126 20.33 16.16 3.25
N MET A 127 19.64 15.05 3.53
CA MET A 127 18.34 15.08 4.22
C MET A 127 18.45 15.57 5.66
N ASP A 128 19.51 15.18 6.39
CA ASP A 128 19.80 15.68 7.74
C ASP A 128 20.08 17.18 7.71
N HIS A 129 20.84 17.66 6.71
CA HIS A 129 21.11 19.09 6.54
C HIS A 129 19.84 19.89 6.20
N ALA A 130 18.99 19.37 5.30
CA ALA A 130 17.70 19.98 4.96
C ALA A 130 16.81 20.12 6.21
N GLU A 131 16.75 19.07 7.04
CA GLU A 131 15.97 19.09 8.29
C GLU A 131 16.49 20.12 9.28
N GLN A 132 17.82 20.23 9.42
CA GLN A 132 18.45 21.21 10.29
C GLN A 132 18.11 22.65 9.85
N LEU A 133 18.19 22.94 8.55
CA LEU A 133 17.87 24.27 8.01
C LEU A 133 16.39 24.63 8.21
N ALA A 134 15.47 23.70 7.91
CA ALA A 134 14.05 23.90 8.13
C ALA A 134 13.71 24.07 9.63
N GLY A 135 14.38 23.30 10.50
CA GLY A 135 14.27 23.42 11.95
C GLY A 135 14.75 24.77 12.48
N GLN A 136 15.85 25.30 11.94
CA GLN A 136 16.33 26.65 12.28
C GLN A 136 15.33 27.73 11.83
N ALA A 137 14.73 27.60 10.65
CA ALA A 137 13.75 28.57 10.15
C ALA A 137 12.55 28.71 11.10
N VAL A 138 11.95 27.58 11.52
CA VAL A 138 10.80 27.59 12.44
C VAL A 138 11.19 27.93 13.89
N ALA A 139 12.45 27.78 14.27
CA ALA A 139 12.96 28.25 15.56
C ALA A 139 13.16 29.78 15.60
N ILE A 140 13.56 30.38 14.47
CA ILE A 140 13.67 31.84 14.32
C ILE A 140 12.28 32.48 14.31
N ASP A 141 11.35 31.91 13.53
CA ASP A 141 9.97 32.36 13.48
C ASP A 141 8.99 31.17 13.55
N PRO A 142 8.44 30.88 14.74
CA PRO A 142 7.42 29.85 14.91
C PRO A 142 6.11 30.12 14.16
N ARG A 143 5.87 31.35 13.69
CA ARG A 143 4.72 31.72 12.86
C ARG A 143 5.02 31.65 11.35
N HIS A 144 6.15 31.07 10.97
CA HIS A 144 6.50 30.90 9.56
C HIS A 144 5.92 29.61 8.97
N ALA A 145 4.73 29.72 8.34
CA ALA A 145 3.98 28.56 7.83
C ALA A 145 4.78 27.67 6.86
N ASN A 146 5.51 28.27 5.92
CA ASN A 146 6.25 27.54 4.88
C ASN A 146 7.37 26.67 5.48
N GLY A 147 8.02 27.13 6.55
CA GLY A 147 9.04 26.35 7.28
C GLY A 147 8.48 25.07 7.87
N TRP A 148 7.28 25.14 8.47
CA TRP A 148 6.57 23.96 8.96
C TRP A 148 6.14 23.01 7.84
N VAL A 149 5.72 23.54 6.67
CA VAL A 149 5.40 22.72 5.49
C VAL A 149 6.60 21.94 4.98
N VAL A 150 7.76 22.60 4.85
CA VAL A 150 9.00 21.94 4.39
C VAL A 150 9.50 20.93 5.41
N LEU A 151 9.44 21.24 6.70
CA LEU A 151 9.82 20.28 7.75
C LEU A 151 8.89 19.07 7.75
N GLY A 152 7.57 19.27 7.61
CA GLY A 152 6.59 18.20 7.44
C GLY A 152 6.90 17.31 6.23
N GLN A 153 7.25 17.91 5.09
CA GLN A 153 7.65 17.16 3.90
C GLN A 153 8.90 16.30 4.13
N ILE A 154 9.89 16.80 4.89
CA ILE A 154 11.09 16.04 5.26
C ILE A 154 10.72 14.86 6.15
N LYS A 155 9.85 15.06 7.15
CA LYS A 155 9.32 13.98 8.00
C LYS A 155 8.57 12.92 7.18
N TRP A 156 7.79 13.34 6.19
CA TRP A 156 7.09 12.44 5.28
C TRP A 156 8.07 11.55 4.50
N VAL A 157 9.13 12.11 3.91
CA VAL A 157 10.14 11.31 3.18
C VAL A 157 10.81 10.29 4.10
N ARG A 158 11.06 10.65 5.38
CA ARG A 158 11.59 9.73 6.39
C ARG A 158 10.60 8.65 6.87
N GLY A 159 9.36 8.63 6.36
CA GLY A 159 8.30 7.72 6.80
C GLY A 159 7.69 8.07 8.16
N GLN A 160 8.04 9.24 8.72
CA GLN A 160 7.52 9.76 9.99
C GLN A 160 6.20 10.49 9.73
N PHE A 161 5.18 9.75 9.28
CA PHE A 161 3.95 10.36 8.76
C PHE A 161 3.08 11.05 9.83
N ASP A 162 3.10 10.54 11.07
CA ASP A 162 2.41 11.18 12.20
C ASP A 162 2.99 12.55 12.52
N GLU A 163 4.33 12.61 12.69
CA GLU A 163 5.05 13.88 12.87
C GLU A 163 4.80 14.83 11.68
N SER A 164 4.84 14.33 10.44
CA SER A 164 4.51 15.13 9.25
C SER A 164 3.13 15.77 9.36
N LEU A 165 2.11 15.00 9.76
CA LEU A 165 0.74 15.51 9.89
C LEU A 165 0.64 16.59 10.96
N GLU A 166 1.25 16.40 12.13
CA GLU A 166 1.27 17.39 13.21
C GLU A 166 1.93 18.72 12.76
N LEU A 167 3.05 18.65 12.04
CA LEU A 167 3.74 19.84 11.54
C LEU A 167 2.90 20.57 10.48
N LEU A 168 2.21 19.83 9.61
CA LEU A 168 1.31 20.41 8.61
C LEU A 168 0.05 21.03 9.24
N GLU A 169 -0.45 20.48 10.34
CA GLU A 169 -1.55 21.09 11.12
C GLU A 169 -1.12 22.39 11.81
N ARG A 170 0.11 22.46 12.31
CA ARG A 170 0.68 23.72 12.81
C ARG A 170 0.80 24.77 11.72
N ALA A 171 1.28 24.36 10.54
CA ALA A 171 1.34 25.24 9.38
C ALA A 171 -0.05 25.75 8.95
N GLU A 172 -1.08 24.89 9.04
CA GLU A 172 -2.45 25.22 8.66
C GLU A 172 -3.09 26.23 9.62
N ALA A 173 -2.78 26.13 10.91
CA ALA A 173 -3.22 27.10 11.90
C ALA A 173 -2.68 28.52 11.65
N ILE A 174 -1.57 28.64 10.92
CA ILE A 174 -0.93 29.90 10.54
C ILE A 174 -1.43 30.38 9.18
N ASP A 175 -1.37 29.52 8.15
CA ASP A 175 -1.84 29.81 6.79
C ASP A 175 -2.74 28.68 6.28
N PRO A 176 -4.07 28.79 6.48
CA PRO A 176 -5.02 27.77 6.07
C PRO A 176 -5.28 27.74 4.56
N ARG A 177 -4.78 28.74 3.79
CA ARG A 177 -5.01 28.89 2.35
C ARG A 177 -3.83 28.41 1.50
N SER A 178 -2.72 28.00 2.12
CA SER A 178 -1.54 27.50 1.41
C SER A 178 -1.85 26.25 0.56
N VAL A 179 -1.73 26.39 -0.76
CA VAL A 179 -1.89 25.28 -1.72
C VAL A 179 -0.84 24.20 -1.50
N LYS A 180 0.43 24.59 -1.30
CA LYS A 180 1.55 23.68 -1.02
C LYS A 180 1.27 22.84 0.23
N LEU A 181 0.74 23.46 1.29
CA LEU A 181 0.32 22.76 2.50
C LEU A 181 -0.76 21.71 2.24
N ARG A 182 -1.84 22.08 1.54
CA ARG A 182 -2.97 21.18 1.25
C ARG A 182 -2.52 19.94 0.50
N LEU A 183 -1.68 20.13 -0.53
CA LEU A 183 -1.08 19.04 -1.30
C LEU A 183 -0.25 18.09 -0.42
N ARG A 184 0.60 18.64 0.47
CA ARG A 184 1.44 17.85 1.39
C ARG A 184 0.61 17.14 2.45
N LYS A 185 -0.43 17.78 2.99
CA LYS A 185 -1.33 17.19 3.99
C LYS A 185 -2.14 16.05 3.40
N GLY A 186 -2.75 16.24 2.23
CA GLY A 186 -3.44 15.17 1.52
C GLY A 186 -2.53 13.97 1.20
N THR A 187 -1.29 14.23 0.78
CA THR A 187 -0.30 13.17 0.53
C THR A 187 0.06 12.41 1.81
N THR A 188 0.29 13.13 2.91
CA THR A 188 0.60 12.53 4.23
C THR A 188 -0.56 11.68 4.74
N LEU A 189 -1.79 12.17 4.63
CA LEU A 189 -3.00 11.44 5.02
C LEU A 189 -3.16 10.14 4.22
N ARG A 190 -2.86 10.15 2.91
CA ARG A 190 -2.85 8.92 2.09
C ARG A 190 -1.77 7.94 2.53
N SER A 191 -0.57 8.42 2.84
CA SER A 191 0.50 7.54 3.33
C SER A 191 0.17 6.93 4.69
N LEU A 192 -0.44 7.69 5.62
CA LEU A 192 -0.96 7.16 6.88
C LEU A 192 -2.09 6.16 6.66
N ALA A 193 -3.03 6.48 5.76
CA ALA A 193 -4.14 5.61 5.40
C ALA A 193 -3.64 4.27 4.88
N TRP A 194 -2.59 4.30 4.05
CA TRP A 194 -1.89 3.11 3.62
C TRP A 194 -1.31 2.41 4.86
N TYR A 195 -0.37 3.00 5.59
CA TYR A 195 0.29 2.33 6.73
C TYR A 195 -0.67 1.71 7.77
N ARG A 196 -1.83 2.34 8.01
CA ARG A 196 -2.82 1.93 9.00
C ARG A 196 -3.98 1.09 8.45
N GLY A 197 -4.14 1.03 7.12
CA GLY A 197 -5.33 0.43 6.49
C GLY A 197 -6.63 1.20 6.77
N ASP A 198 -6.56 2.51 6.99
CA ASP A 198 -7.71 3.34 7.38
C ASP A 198 -8.25 4.17 6.21
N LYS A 199 -9.38 3.73 5.64
CA LYS A 199 -10.07 4.43 4.54
C LYS A 199 -10.62 5.81 4.95
N ALA A 200 -10.81 6.11 6.24
CA ALA A 200 -11.26 7.44 6.68
C ALA A 200 -10.20 8.51 6.41
N LEU A 201 -8.92 8.17 6.59
CA LEU A 201 -7.80 9.05 6.25
C LEU A 201 -7.71 9.34 4.75
N ILE A 202 -8.08 8.38 3.89
CA ILE A 202 -8.18 8.61 2.44
C ILE A 202 -9.27 9.64 2.14
N ARG A 203 -10.43 9.56 2.80
CA ARG A 203 -11.50 10.55 2.62
C ARG A 203 -11.08 11.94 3.08
N GLN A 204 -10.31 12.05 4.16
CA GLN A 204 -9.74 13.34 4.57
C GLN A 204 -8.77 13.87 3.51
N ALA A 205 -7.93 13.01 2.94
CA ALA A 205 -7.02 13.41 1.86
C ALA A 205 -7.77 13.92 0.61
N VAL A 206 -8.88 13.27 0.24
CA VAL A 206 -9.75 13.73 -0.86
C VAL A 206 -10.19 15.17 -0.63
N LEU A 207 -10.69 15.49 0.58
CA LEU A 207 -11.12 16.85 0.92
C LEU A 207 -9.98 17.87 0.80
N GLU A 208 -8.75 17.50 1.17
CA GLU A 208 -7.59 18.38 1.03
C GLU A 208 -7.25 18.67 -0.43
N PHE A 209 -7.34 17.68 -1.31
CA PHE A 209 -7.08 17.88 -2.74
C PHE A 209 -8.23 18.59 -3.48
N GLU A 210 -9.48 18.34 -3.11
CA GLU A 210 -10.65 19.05 -3.68
C GLU A 210 -10.55 20.56 -3.39
N LYS A 211 -10.14 20.95 -2.18
CA LYS A 211 -9.85 22.36 -1.84
C LYS A 211 -8.83 23.01 -2.78
N VAL A 212 -7.87 22.24 -3.31
CA VAL A 212 -6.87 22.76 -4.27
C VAL A 212 -7.48 22.93 -5.66
N ILE A 213 -8.31 21.98 -6.10
CA ILE A 213 -8.99 22.07 -7.41
C ILE A 213 -9.98 23.23 -7.44
N ASP A 214 -10.82 23.34 -6.40
CA ASP A 214 -11.89 24.33 -6.31
C ASP A 214 -11.36 25.72 -5.90
N GLY A 215 -10.14 25.78 -5.35
CA GLY A 215 -9.50 26.99 -4.87
C GLY A 215 -8.64 27.73 -5.90
N PRO A 216 -8.08 28.89 -5.50
CA PRO A 216 -7.10 29.61 -6.31
C PRO A 216 -5.75 28.88 -6.27
N ALA A 217 -5.49 28.07 -7.28
CA ALA A 217 -4.24 27.36 -7.49
C ALA A 217 -3.82 27.45 -8.97
N ASP A 218 -2.51 27.41 -9.22
CA ASP A 218 -1.97 27.32 -10.58
C ASP A 218 -2.31 25.96 -11.23
N ASP A 219 -2.20 25.90 -12.55
CA ASP A 219 -2.57 24.71 -13.33
C ASP A 219 -1.74 23.48 -12.95
N GLY A 220 -0.46 23.66 -12.58
CA GLY A 220 0.41 22.58 -12.13
C GLY A 220 -0.06 21.99 -10.80
N SER A 221 -0.36 22.85 -9.82
CA SER A 221 -0.93 22.44 -8.53
C SER A 221 -2.28 21.75 -8.68
N LYS A 222 -3.16 22.24 -9.58
CA LYS A 222 -4.45 21.61 -9.88
C LYS A 222 -4.31 20.26 -10.57
N ARG A 223 -3.40 20.14 -11.55
CA ARG A 223 -3.06 18.85 -12.18
C ARG A 223 -2.54 17.86 -11.14
N LEU A 224 -1.63 18.29 -10.27
CA LEU A 224 -1.11 17.44 -9.20
C LEU A 224 -2.23 17.00 -8.25
N ALA A 225 -3.10 17.91 -7.81
CA ALA A 225 -4.25 17.57 -6.97
C ALA A 225 -5.19 16.56 -7.66
N ALA A 226 -5.51 16.77 -8.94
CA ALA A 226 -6.31 15.84 -9.74
C ALA A 226 -5.65 14.46 -9.88
N SER A 227 -4.33 14.42 -10.10
CA SER A 227 -3.56 13.18 -10.08
C SER A 227 -3.68 12.43 -8.74
N GLN A 228 -3.52 13.16 -7.63
CA GLN A 228 -3.64 12.57 -6.30
C GLN A 228 -5.07 12.13 -5.95
N LEU A 229 -6.09 12.83 -6.44
CA LEU A 229 -7.50 12.43 -6.32
C LEU A 229 -7.78 11.16 -7.10
N GLY A 230 -7.24 11.02 -8.31
CA GLY A 230 -7.32 9.80 -9.10
C GLY A 230 -6.92 8.56 -8.28
N ALA A 231 -5.77 8.63 -7.64
CA ALA A 231 -5.30 7.54 -6.79
C ALA A 231 -6.03 7.42 -5.44
N ALA A 232 -6.49 8.52 -4.84
CA ALA A 232 -7.29 8.46 -3.61
C ALA A 232 -8.62 7.73 -3.85
N TRP A 233 -9.33 8.07 -4.93
CA TRP A 233 -10.58 7.42 -5.30
C TRP A 233 -10.38 5.97 -5.75
N SER A 234 -9.27 5.66 -6.43
CA SER A 234 -8.89 4.27 -6.72
C SER A 234 -8.70 3.43 -5.46
N ALA A 235 -8.04 3.98 -4.43
CA ALA A 235 -7.90 3.30 -3.13
C ALA A 235 -9.22 3.18 -2.35
N LEU A 236 -10.21 4.01 -2.66
CA LEU A 236 -11.59 3.88 -2.18
C LEU A 236 -12.45 2.96 -3.06
N GLU A 237 -11.90 2.39 -4.13
CA GLU A 237 -12.57 1.54 -5.11
C GLU A 237 -13.69 2.25 -5.91
N ASP A 238 -13.65 3.58 -5.97
CA ASP A 238 -14.51 4.42 -6.82
C ASP A 238 -13.77 4.74 -8.12
N PHE A 239 -13.72 3.75 -9.02
CA PHE A 239 -12.94 3.83 -10.25
C PHE A 239 -13.46 4.88 -11.24
N GLU A 240 -14.77 5.18 -11.21
CA GLU A 240 -15.37 6.21 -12.06
C GLU A 240 -14.81 7.59 -11.71
N LYS A 241 -14.80 7.96 -10.42
CA LYS A 241 -14.18 9.21 -9.99
C LYS A 241 -12.68 9.20 -10.20
N ALA A 242 -12.02 8.08 -9.94
CA ALA A 242 -10.58 7.95 -10.16
C ALA A 242 -10.20 8.29 -11.61
N GLU A 243 -10.92 7.70 -12.58
CA GLU A 243 -10.72 7.95 -14.00
C GLU A 243 -11.06 9.40 -14.39
N ARG A 244 -12.13 9.97 -13.83
CA ARG A 244 -12.53 11.36 -14.07
C ARG A 244 -11.41 12.33 -13.70
N TYR A 245 -10.83 12.19 -12.50
CA TYR A 245 -9.77 13.10 -12.05
C TYR A 245 -8.45 12.91 -12.82
N LEU A 246 -8.07 11.68 -13.18
CA LEU A 246 -6.90 11.48 -14.05
C LEU A 246 -7.12 12.04 -15.46
N THR A 247 -8.34 11.95 -15.98
CA THR A 247 -8.70 12.56 -17.27
C THR A 247 -8.60 14.08 -17.20
N LEU A 248 -9.01 14.70 -16.09
CA LEU A 248 -8.83 16.13 -15.84
C LEU A 248 -7.33 16.50 -15.82
N ALA A 249 -6.51 15.76 -15.09
CA ALA A 249 -5.06 16.01 -15.04
C ALA A 249 -4.39 15.90 -16.44
N LEU A 250 -4.85 14.95 -17.26
CA LEU A 250 -4.31 14.72 -18.61
C LEU A 250 -4.60 15.83 -19.62
N GLN A 251 -5.57 16.72 -19.37
CA GLN A 251 -5.96 17.77 -20.31
C GLN A 251 -4.82 18.76 -20.62
N THR A 252 -3.98 19.05 -19.63
CA THR A 252 -2.88 20.02 -19.75
C THR A 252 -1.52 19.40 -19.46
N ALA A 253 -1.44 18.07 -19.34
CA ALA A 253 -0.19 17.35 -19.12
C ALA A 253 0.57 17.12 -20.43
N GLU A 254 1.89 17.24 -20.38
CA GLU A 254 2.77 17.03 -21.53
C GLU A 254 3.99 16.17 -21.17
N GLY A 255 4.66 15.64 -22.20
CA GLY A 255 5.91 14.88 -22.07
C GLY A 255 5.85 13.77 -21.01
N ARG A 256 6.86 13.73 -20.15
CA ARG A 256 7.01 12.72 -19.10
C ARG A 256 5.84 12.66 -18.12
N GLU A 257 5.29 13.82 -17.73
CA GLU A 257 4.14 13.88 -16.83
C GLU A 257 2.93 13.18 -17.45
N LYS A 258 2.64 13.47 -18.73
CA LYS A 258 1.54 12.86 -19.47
C LYS A 258 1.64 11.34 -19.53
N ALA A 259 2.82 10.81 -19.85
CA ALA A 259 3.04 9.36 -19.88
C ALA A 259 2.80 8.70 -18.52
N LEU A 260 3.26 9.31 -17.42
CA LEU A 260 3.02 8.79 -16.06
C LEU A 260 1.52 8.82 -15.69
N LEU A 261 0.80 9.88 -16.07
CA LEU A 261 -0.65 9.98 -15.83
C LEU A 261 -1.44 8.95 -16.66
N LEU A 262 -1.04 8.72 -17.92
CA LEU A 262 -1.62 7.69 -18.78
C LEU A 262 -1.40 6.29 -18.18
N HIS A 263 -0.19 5.98 -17.70
CA HIS A 263 0.06 4.75 -16.95
C HIS A 263 -0.80 4.65 -15.68
N GLY A 264 -0.95 5.72 -14.91
CA GLY A 264 -1.85 5.73 -13.76
C GLY A 264 -3.31 5.40 -14.13
N ARG A 265 -3.79 5.97 -15.25
CA ARG A 265 -5.16 5.75 -15.72
C ARG A 265 -5.34 4.35 -16.32
N SER A 266 -4.33 3.80 -16.98
CA SER A 266 -4.39 2.44 -17.50
C SER A 266 -4.60 1.41 -16.38
N LEU A 267 -3.89 1.57 -15.26
CA LEU A 267 -4.06 0.71 -14.07
C LEU A 267 -5.47 0.83 -13.48
N ILE A 268 -6.01 2.04 -13.38
CA ILE A 268 -7.39 2.25 -12.90
C ILE A 268 -8.41 1.61 -13.83
N ARG A 269 -8.26 1.79 -15.15
CA ARG A 269 -9.14 1.19 -16.15
C ARG A 269 -9.06 -0.34 -16.13
N ARG A 270 -7.87 -0.90 -15.96
CA ARG A 270 -7.67 -2.34 -15.76
C ARG A 270 -8.45 -2.85 -14.54
N ASP A 271 -8.36 -2.14 -13.42
CA ASP A 271 -9.05 -2.53 -12.16
C ASP A 271 -10.57 -2.35 -12.26
N ALA A 272 -11.02 -1.38 -13.07
CA ALA A 272 -12.43 -1.19 -13.43
C ALA A 272 -12.95 -2.23 -14.45
N GLY A 273 -12.08 -3.04 -15.05
CA GLY A 273 -12.43 -4.02 -16.08
C GLY A 273 -12.49 -3.48 -17.52
N ASN A 274 -12.09 -2.23 -17.75
CA ASN A 274 -11.96 -1.61 -19.06
C ASN A 274 -10.58 -1.91 -19.69
N ALA A 275 -10.38 -3.15 -20.15
CA ALA A 275 -9.11 -3.60 -20.70
C ALA A 275 -8.72 -2.88 -22.01
N ASP A 276 -9.70 -2.47 -22.83
CA ASP A 276 -9.44 -1.73 -24.07
C ASP A 276 -8.88 -0.34 -23.78
N GLY A 277 -9.53 0.41 -22.88
CA GLY A 277 -9.04 1.73 -22.47
C GLY A 277 -7.71 1.66 -21.73
N ALA A 278 -7.49 0.59 -20.95
CA ALA A 278 -6.22 0.36 -20.28
C ALA A 278 -5.08 0.11 -21.29
N LEU A 279 -5.32 -0.76 -22.28
CA LEU A 279 -4.35 -1.04 -23.33
C LEU A 279 -4.02 0.21 -24.16
N SER A 280 -5.05 0.99 -24.53
CA SER A 280 -4.88 2.27 -25.25
C SER A 280 -3.97 3.23 -24.46
N ASP A 281 -4.29 3.51 -23.20
CA ASP A 281 -3.49 4.43 -22.38
C ASP A 281 -2.05 3.97 -22.21
N SER A 282 -1.82 2.66 -22.02
CA SER A 282 -0.47 2.12 -21.89
C SER A 282 0.34 2.24 -23.18
N GLY A 283 -0.30 2.08 -24.35
CA GLY A 283 0.33 2.28 -25.65
C GLY A 283 0.66 3.75 -25.92
N ASP A 284 -0.28 4.66 -25.61
CA ASP A 284 -0.06 6.11 -25.74
C ASP A 284 1.10 6.57 -24.83
N ALA A 285 1.15 6.05 -23.60
CA ALA A 285 2.24 6.36 -22.67
C ALA A 285 3.60 5.87 -23.18
N LEU A 286 3.66 4.62 -23.71
CA LEU A 286 4.87 4.05 -24.30
C LEU A 286 5.34 4.83 -25.52
N GLY A 287 4.39 5.35 -26.33
CA GLY A 287 4.70 6.22 -27.47
C GLY A 287 5.31 7.58 -27.08
N ILE A 288 5.09 8.04 -25.85
CA ILE A 288 5.70 9.27 -25.31
C ILE A 288 7.03 8.95 -24.60
N MET A 289 7.11 7.84 -23.86
CA MET A 289 8.32 7.41 -23.17
C MET A 289 8.49 5.89 -23.25
N ASP A 290 9.54 5.46 -23.96
CA ASP A 290 9.95 4.05 -24.00
C ASP A 290 11.05 3.77 -22.97
N PHE A 291 10.67 3.13 -21.87
CA PHE A 291 11.57 2.67 -20.81
C PHE A 291 11.09 1.30 -20.29
N GLY A 292 11.96 0.58 -19.58
CA GLY A 292 11.70 -0.80 -19.15
C GLY A 292 10.36 -0.96 -18.41
N ALA A 293 10.06 -0.07 -17.47
CA ALA A 293 8.78 -0.08 -16.76
C ALA A 293 7.58 0.29 -17.65
N GLY A 294 7.73 1.18 -18.64
CA GLY A 294 6.67 1.47 -19.62
C GLY A 294 6.31 0.25 -20.47
N ARG A 295 7.33 -0.46 -20.98
CA ARG A 295 7.14 -1.72 -21.73
C ARG A 295 6.52 -2.80 -20.85
N TYR A 296 6.95 -2.88 -19.60
CA TYR A 296 6.40 -3.80 -18.61
C TYR A 296 4.89 -3.58 -18.39
N PHE A 297 4.46 -2.33 -18.14
CA PHE A 297 3.04 -2.03 -17.95
C PHE A 297 2.22 -2.28 -19.23
N HIS A 298 2.79 -2.01 -20.40
CA HIS A 298 2.12 -2.30 -21.66
C HIS A 298 1.96 -3.81 -21.90
N ALA A 299 3.02 -4.60 -21.64
CA ALA A 299 2.96 -6.05 -21.68
C ALA A 299 1.88 -6.59 -20.73
N GLU A 300 1.79 -6.01 -19.54
CA GLU A 300 0.74 -6.36 -18.57
C GLU A 300 -0.67 -6.15 -19.16
N MET A 301 -0.93 -5.00 -19.81
CA MET A 301 -2.25 -4.73 -20.41
C MET A 301 -2.57 -5.66 -21.59
N LEU A 302 -1.56 -6.02 -22.40
CA LEU A 302 -1.72 -7.00 -23.48
C LEU A 302 -2.12 -8.36 -22.92
N LEU A 303 -1.45 -8.84 -21.88
CA LEU A 303 -1.75 -10.12 -21.24
C LEU A 303 -3.13 -10.12 -20.58
N VAL A 304 -3.53 -9.04 -19.91
CA VAL A 304 -4.88 -8.89 -19.34
C VAL A 304 -5.95 -9.01 -20.42
N LYS A 305 -5.83 -8.25 -21.51
CA LYS A 305 -6.80 -8.29 -22.61
C LYS A 305 -6.83 -9.66 -23.29
N ALA A 306 -5.67 -10.26 -23.56
CA ALA A 306 -5.56 -11.59 -24.15
C ALA A 306 -6.26 -12.65 -23.28
N GLY A 307 -6.05 -12.59 -21.96
CA GLY A 307 -6.71 -13.47 -21.01
C GLY A 307 -8.24 -13.34 -20.98
N LEU A 308 -8.76 -12.12 -21.04
CA LEU A 308 -10.20 -11.87 -21.14
C LEU A 308 -10.78 -12.46 -22.42
N LEU A 309 -10.10 -12.31 -23.56
CA LEU A 309 -10.51 -12.91 -24.82
C LEU A 309 -10.53 -14.44 -24.75
N ILE A 310 -9.54 -15.08 -24.13
CA ILE A 310 -9.56 -16.53 -23.89
C ILE A 310 -10.72 -16.92 -22.98
N ARG A 311 -10.95 -16.15 -21.91
CA ARG A 311 -12.07 -16.38 -21.00
C ARG A 311 -13.39 -16.43 -21.77
N ASP A 312 -13.57 -15.49 -22.68
CA ASP A 312 -14.78 -15.24 -23.46
C ASP A 312 -14.85 -16.09 -24.74
N GLY A 313 -13.92 -17.04 -24.94
CA GLY A 313 -13.96 -18.02 -26.02
C GLY A 313 -13.42 -17.52 -27.37
N GLN A 314 -12.54 -16.52 -27.36
CA GLN A 314 -11.96 -15.87 -28.54
C GLN A 314 -10.43 -16.06 -28.64
N PRO A 315 -9.90 -17.29 -28.66
CA PRO A 315 -8.46 -17.56 -28.57
C PRO A 315 -7.64 -16.99 -29.74
N ALA A 316 -8.21 -16.92 -30.96
CA ALA A 316 -7.52 -16.39 -32.13
C ALA A 316 -7.16 -14.89 -31.98
N GLN A 317 -8.01 -14.10 -31.33
CA GLN A 317 -7.73 -12.69 -31.06
C GLN A 317 -6.68 -12.53 -29.95
N ALA A 318 -6.67 -13.46 -28.98
CA ALA A 318 -5.67 -13.47 -27.91
C ALA A 318 -4.25 -13.76 -28.43
N SER A 319 -4.09 -14.67 -29.40
CA SER A 319 -2.78 -15.00 -30.00
C SER A 319 -2.03 -13.79 -30.53
N ALA A 320 -2.72 -12.86 -31.20
CA ALA A 320 -2.09 -11.65 -31.72
C ALA A 320 -1.53 -10.74 -30.61
N LEU A 321 -2.20 -10.69 -29.46
CA LEU A 321 -1.75 -9.90 -28.31
C LEU A 321 -0.57 -10.54 -27.58
N PHE A 322 -0.50 -11.88 -27.51
CA PHE A 322 0.68 -12.56 -26.98
C PHE A 322 1.92 -12.32 -27.85
N GLU A 323 1.76 -12.33 -29.17
CA GLU A 323 2.87 -12.01 -30.07
C GLU A 323 3.34 -10.56 -29.91
N GLN A 324 2.43 -9.60 -29.73
CA GLN A 324 2.81 -8.23 -29.39
C GLN A 324 3.56 -8.16 -28.06
N ALA A 325 3.10 -8.89 -27.03
CA ALA A 325 3.76 -8.90 -25.73
C ALA A 325 5.18 -9.49 -25.81
N ARG A 326 5.41 -10.52 -26.63
CA ARG A 326 6.74 -11.13 -26.86
C ARG A 326 7.73 -10.21 -27.54
N GLN A 327 7.24 -9.25 -28.32
CA GLN A 327 8.07 -8.26 -28.99
C GLN A 327 8.52 -7.14 -28.04
N LEU A 328 7.89 -7.02 -26.87
CA LEU A 328 8.34 -6.13 -25.82
C LEU A 328 9.52 -6.81 -25.12
N ASP A 329 10.71 -6.22 -25.22
CA ASP A 329 11.94 -6.69 -24.57
C ASP A 329 11.82 -6.59 -23.03
N VAL A 330 11.03 -7.51 -22.44
CA VAL A 330 10.72 -7.64 -21.01
C VAL A 330 10.54 -9.11 -20.64
N ASP A 331 10.79 -9.44 -19.37
CA ASP A 331 10.51 -10.77 -18.84
C ASP A 331 9.00 -10.98 -18.61
N LEU A 332 8.34 -11.63 -19.57
CA LEU A 332 6.91 -11.93 -19.49
C LEU A 332 6.55 -12.88 -18.34
N ALA A 333 7.47 -13.70 -17.84
CA ALA A 333 7.22 -14.54 -16.66
C ALA A 333 7.13 -13.68 -15.40
N ASP A 334 7.93 -12.63 -15.30
CA ASP A 334 7.83 -11.67 -14.20
C ASP A 334 6.59 -10.78 -14.31
N VAL A 335 6.22 -10.33 -15.53
CA VAL A 335 4.94 -9.65 -15.75
C VAL A 335 3.77 -10.54 -15.29
N ALA A 336 3.77 -11.81 -15.72
CA ALA A 336 2.75 -12.80 -15.40
C ALA A 336 2.56 -13.04 -13.90
N ARG A 337 3.66 -13.12 -13.14
CA ARG A 337 3.65 -13.25 -11.66
C ARG A 337 2.78 -12.21 -10.98
N GLY A 338 2.64 -11.06 -11.61
CA GLY A 338 1.82 -9.97 -11.14
C GLY A 338 0.36 -9.99 -11.33
N LEU A 339 -0.05 -10.71 -12.36
CA LEU A 339 -1.42 -10.76 -12.79
C LEU A 339 -2.25 -11.62 -11.83
N GLY A 340 -1.59 -12.38 -10.95
CA GLY A 340 -2.18 -13.26 -9.94
C GLY A 340 -2.81 -12.60 -8.72
N HIS A 341 -3.08 -11.29 -8.73
CA HIS A 341 -3.50 -10.57 -7.51
C HIS A 341 -4.81 -9.74 -7.65
N GLY A 342 -5.49 -9.79 -8.80
CA GLY A 342 -6.65 -8.92 -9.07
C GLY A 342 -7.75 -9.59 -9.89
N ARG A 343 -9.02 -9.43 -9.48
CA ARG A 343 -10.20 -10.05 -10.14
C ARG A 343 -10.23 -9.83 -11.66
N THR A 344 -9.77 -8.67 -12.12
CA THR A 344 -9.72 -8.28 -13.54
C THR A 344 -8.47 -8.75 -14.27
N THR A 345 -7.40 -9.11 -13.55
CA THR A 345 -6.12 -9.56 -14.11
C THR A 345 -5.98 -11.08 -14.18
N TYR A 346 -6.73 -11.82 -13.35
CA TYR A 346 -6.70 -13.30 -13.36
C TYR A 346 -7.02 -13.96 -14.70
N PRO A 347 -7.92 -13.43 -15.56
CA PRO A 347 -8.13 -14.02 -16.87
C PRO A 347 -6.84 -14.11 -17.71
N ALA A 348 -5.88 -13.21 -17.49
CA ALA A 348 -4.55 -13.25 -18.12
C ALA A 348 -3.82 -14.57 -17.88
N ILE A 349 -4.08 -15.21 -16.74
CA ILE A 349 -3.45 -16.47 -16.32
C ILE A 349 -3.88 -17.61 -17.23
N TYR A 350 -5.16 -17.67 -17.61
CA TYR A 350 -5.64 -18.63 -18.61
C TYR A 350 -4.88 -18.46 -19.93
N GLY A 351 -4.59 -17.20 -20.26
CA GLY A 351 -3.77 -16.74 -21.37
C GLY A 351 -2.38 -17.35 -21.46
N LEU A 352 -1.69 -17.51 -20.34
CA LEU A 352 -0.25 -17.80 -20.33
C LEU A 352 0.08 -19.16 -20.93
N LYS A 353 -0.74 -20.18 -20.67
CA LYS A 353 -0.54 -21.53 -21.22
C LYS A 353 -0.88 -21.58 -22.71
N ASP A 354 -2.06 -21.08 -23.08
CA ASP A 354 -2.52 -21.10 -24.48
C ASP A 354 -1.65 -20.20 -25.37
N GLY A 355 -1.13 -19.11 -24.80
CA GLY A 355 -0.14 -18.26 -25.44
C GLY A 355 1.20 -18.95 -25.61
N GLY A 356 1.52 -20.04 -24.89
CA GLY A 356 2.82 -20.72 -24.92
C GLY A 356 3.91 -20.01 -24.10
N LEU A 357 3.51 -19.17 -23.13
CA LEU A 357 4.44 -18.45 -22.24
C LEU A 357 4.83 -19.31 -21.02
N VAL A 358 4.02 -20.31 -20.68
CA VAL A 358 4.36 -21.35 -19.71
C VAL A 358 4.13 -22.73 -20.33
N SER A 359 5.05 -23.67 -20.08
CA SER A 359 4.94 -25.05 -20.55
C SER A 359 3.91 -25.86 -19.77
N GLY A 360 3.56 -25.39 -18.57
CA GLY A 360 2.54 -25.94 -17.68
C GLY A 360 2.41 -25.10 -16.40
N PHE A 361 1.50 -25.49 -15.52
CA PHE A 361 1.23 -24.80 -14.25
C PHE A 361 1.75 -25.60 -13.04
N GLY A 362 2.86 -26.33 -13.23
CA GLY A 362 3.52 -27.14 -12.19
C GLY A 362 4.60 -26.40 -11.39
N ASP A 363 4.95 -25.18 -11.80
CA ASP A 363 6.01 -24.36 -11.19
C ASP A 363 5.44 -23.45 -10.08
N ASP A 364 6.31 -23.00 -9.17
CA ASP A 364 5.98 -22.14 -8.00
C ASP A 364 5.04 -20.96 -8.35
N LEU A 365 5.24 -20.38 -9.53
CA LEU A 365 4.46 -19.28 -10.07
C LEU A 365 2.95 -19.60 -10.13
N ALA A 366 2.59 -20.76 -10.66
CA ALA A 366 1.20 -21.14 -10.84
C ALA A 366 0.51 -21.48 -9.53
N GLY A 367 1.27 -22.05 -8.59
CA GLY A 367 0.83 -22.36 -7.25
C GLY A 367 0.52 -21.12 -6.43
N ASP A 368 1.40 -20.12 -6.44
CA ASP A 368 1.20 -18.83 -5.78
C ASP A 368 -0.08 -18.15 -6.32
N MET A 369 -0.23 -18.13 -7.64
CA MET A 369 -1.35 -17.50 -8.35
C MET A 369 -2.68 -18.24 -8.10
N PHE A 370 -2.66 -19.56 -7.97
CA PHE A 370 -3.82 -20.37 -7.59
C PHE A 370 -4.25 -20.14 -6.14
N GLY A 371 -3.28 -19.94 -5.25
CA GLY A 371 -3.55 -19.59 -3.86
C GLY A 371 -4.34 -18.28 -3.73
N GLU A 372 -3.87 -17.23 -4.38
CA GLU A 372 -4.56 -15.93 -4.44
C GLU A 372 -5.95 -16.03 -5.09
N ALA A 373 -6.04 -16.83 -6.16
CA ALA A 373 -7.31 -17.13 -6.79
C ALA A 373 -8.32 -17.73 -5.82
N ALA A 374 -7.89 -18.70 -5.04
CA ALA A 374 -8.76 -19.36 -4.08
C ALA A 374 -9.22 -18.44 -2.93
N TRP A 375 -8.44 -17.40 -2.63
CA TRP A 375 -8.80 -16.39 -1.64
C TRP A 375 -9.91 -15.43 -2.15
N ALA A 376 -9.82 -14.95 -3.39
CA ALA A 376 -10.66 -13.85 -3.89
C ALA A 376 -11.64 -14.19 -5.04
N MET A 377 -11.58 -15.37 -5.64
CA MET A 377 -12.26 -15.63 -6.93
C MET A 377 -13.55 -16.46 -6.83
N SER A 378 -14.21 -16.61 -7.98
CA SER A 378 -15.37 -17.47 -8.14
C SER A 378 -14.98 -18.94 -8.22
N ALA A 379 -15.90 -19.83 -7.84
CA ALA A 379 -15.74 -21.26 -8.00
C ALA A 379 -15.52 -21.69 -9.47
N GLN A 380 -16.07 -20.95 -10.44
CA GLN A 380 -15.92 -21.26 -11.86
C GLN A 380 -14.48 -21.07 -12.33
N ASP A 381 -13.85 -20.00 -11.86
CA ASP A 381 -12.47 -19.71 -12.22
C ASP A 381 -11.49 -20.72 -11.63
N VAL A 382 -11.69 -21.11 -10.36
CA VAL A 382 -10.90 -22.17 -9.70
C VAL A 382 -11.03 -23.49 -10.46
N LYS A 383 -12.24 -23.87 -10.89
CA LYS A 383 -12.45 -25.05 -11.74
C LYS A 383 -11.71 -24.96 -13.07
N ARG A 384 -11.68 -23.77 -13.69
CA ARG A 384 -10.95 -23.54 -14.94
C ARG A 384 -9.44 -23.69 -14.73
N LEU A 385 -8.88 -23.10 -13.67
CA LEU A 385 -7.46 -23.26 -13.34
C LEU A 385 -7.09 -24.73 -13.11
N ILE A 386 -7.91 -25.48 -12.36
CA ILE A 386 -7.73 -26.93 -12.18
C ILE A 386 -7.75 -27.67 -13.53
N SER A 387 -8.70 -27.34 -14.42
CA SER A 387 -8.77 -27.95 -15.76
C SER A 387 -7.54 -27.67 -16.64
N LEU A 388 -6.79 -26.61 -16.35
CA LEU A 388 -5.54 -26.28 -17.04
C LEU A 388 -4.33 -27.04 -16.51
N GLY A 389 -4.49 -27.82 -15.43
CA GLY A 389 -3.44 -28.64 -14.81
C GLY A 389 -2.67 -27.94 -13.70
N VAL A 390 -3.24 -26.89 -13.09
CA VAL A 390 -2.64 -26.23 -11.93
C VAL A 390 -2.66 -27.18 -10.72
N ASN A 391 -1.54 -27.27 -10.01
CA ASN A 391 -1.46 -28.08 -8.80
C ASN A 391 -2.26 -27.42 -7.65
N ALA A 392 -3.41 -28.00 -7.30
CA ALA A 392 -4.26 -27.49 -6.23
C ALA A 392 -3.65 -27.61 -4.82
N ASP A 393 -2.63 -28.48 -4.70
CA ASP A 393 -1.96 -28.85 -3.46
C ASP A 393 -0.58 -28.20 -3.32
N TYR A 394 -0.24 -27.26 -4.20
CA TYR A 394 0.95 -26.43 -4.02
C TYR A 394 0.93 -25.72 -2.66
N VAL A 395 2.04 -25.79 -1.94
CA VAL A 395 2.17 -25.24 -0.58
C VAL A 395 2.97 -23.96 -0.63
N ASP A 396 2.29 -22.83 -0.51
CA ASP A 396 2.93 -21.55 -0.28
C ASP A 396 3.55 -21.51 1.14
N PRO A 397 4.81 -21.06 1.31
CA PRO A 397 5.49 -21.02 2.61
C PRO A 397 4.83 -20.14 3.69
N ASP A 398 4.08 -19.11 3.29
CA ASP A 398 3.44 -18.14 4.19
C ASP A 398 1.95 -18.42 4.36
N TYR A 399 1.28 -18.90 3.29
CA TYR A 399 -0.17 -18.94 3.20
C TYR A 399 -0.76 -20.35 3.05
N GLY A 400 0.07 -21.38 2.88
CA GLY A 400 -0.36 -22.75 2.65
C GLY A 400 -1.01 -22.96 1.27
N THR A 401 -1.82 -24.02 1.14
CA THR A 401 -2.48 -24.35 -0.12
C THR A 401 -3.63 -23.41 -0.45
N ALA A 402 -4.10 -23.45 -1.70
CA ALA A 402 -5.32 -22.75 -2.12
C ALA A 402 -6.53 -23.07 -1.23
N LEU A 403 -6.66 -24.31 -0.76
CA LEU A 403 -7.73 -24.70 0.15
C LEU A 403 -7.61 -24.00 1.52
N HIS A 404 -6.40 -23.84 2.05
CA HIS A 404 -6.17 -23.06 3.28
C HIS A 404 -6.58 -21.59 3.09
N ARG A 405 -6.19 -20.98 1.97
CA ARG A 405 -6.52 -19.58 1.67
C ARG A 405 -8.02 -19.37 1.47
N ALA A 406 -8.72 -20.28 0.79
CA ALA A 406 -10.18 -20.25 0.64
C ALA A 406 -10.90 -20.38 1.99
N VAL A 407 -10.41 -21.25 2.88
CA VAL A 407 -10.90 -21.36 4.26
C VAL A 407 -10.64 -20.07 5.02
N ALA A 408 -9.45 -19.47 4.93
CA ALA A 408 -9.13 -18.21 5.59
C ALA A 408 -10.07 -17.07 5.13
N ALA A 409 -10.45 -17.04 3.85
CA ALA A 409 -11.34 -16.06 3.24
C ALA A 409 -12.84 -16.26 3.52
N ASP A 410 -13.24 -17.36 4.17
CA ASP A 410 -14.65 -17.78 4.25
C ASP A 410 -15.34 -17.95 2.89
N ASN A 411 -14.57 -18.26 1.84
CA ASN A 411 -15.09 -18.40 0.49
C ASN A 411 -15.70 -19.80 0.28
N VAL A 412 -16.94 -19.97 0.75
CA VAL A 412 -17.69 -21.24 0.71
C VAL A 412 -17.67 -21.89 -0.68
N ALA A 413 -17.94 -21.12 -1.73
CA ALA A 413 -18.08 -21.65 -3.09
C ALA A 413 -16.75 -22.22 -3.61
N VAL A 414 -15.63 -21.56 -3.30
CA VAL A 414 -14.30 -22.05 -3.68
C VAL A 414 -13.90 -23.26 -2.85
N VAL A 415 -14.16 -23.25 -1.53
CA VAL A 415 -13.90 -24.42 -0.67
C VAL A 415 -14.63 -25.64 -1.23
N GLU A 416 -15.90 -25.51 -1.58
CA GLU A 416 -16.68 -26.58 -2.20
C GLU A 416 -16.05 -27.06 -3.52
N ALA A 417 -15.66 -26.13 -4.39
CA ALA A 417 -15.04 -26.46 -5.67
C ALA A 417 -13.71 -27.21 -5.49
N LEU A 418 -12.83 -26.77 -4.60
CA LEU A 418 -11.55 -27.42 -4.32
C LEU A 418 -11.74 -28.83 -3.75
N LEU A 419 -12.63 -28.98 -2.77
CA LEU A 419 -12.93 -30.29 -2.15
C LEU A 419 -13.58 -31.27 -3.14
N ALA A 420 -14.41 -30.77 -4.06
CA ALA A 420 -15.03 -31.57 -5.12
C ALA A 420 -14.02 -32.01 -6.19
N ASN A 421 -12.96 -31.23 -6.41
CA ASN A 421 -11.86 -31.57 -7.32
C ASN A 421 -10.70 -32.32 -6.64
N GLY A 422 -10.88 -32.76 -5.39
CA GLY A 422 -9.93 -33.65 -4.72
C GLY A 422 -8.70 -32.98 -4.11
N ALA A 423 -8.74 -31.68 -3.83
CA ALA A 423 -7.69 -31.00 -3.08
C ALA A 423 -7.41 -31.72 -1.75
N ASP A 424 -6.13 -31.93 -1.43
CA ASP A 424 -5.69 -32.68 -0.28
C ASP A 424 -5.95 -31.90 1.02
N THR A 425 -6.74 -32.52 1.90
CA THR A 425 -7.11 -31.96 3.20
C THR A 425 -6.13 -32.31 4.31
N ASP A 426 -5.19 -33.22 4.07
CA ASP A 426 -4.20 -33.67 5.05
C ASP A 426 -2.96 -32.77 5.08
N ILE A 427 -2.76 -31.94 4.04
CA ILE A 427 -1.69 -30.94 4.02
C ILE A 427 -1.90 -29.95 5.15
N ARG A 428 -0.86 -29.76 5.95
CA ARG A 428 -0.86 -28.78 7.05
C ARG A 428 -0.48 -27.41 6.55
N HIS A 429 -1.10 -26.39 7.13
CA HIS A 429 -0.68 -25.02 6.91
C HIS A 429 0.75 -24.79 7.44
N PRO A 430 1.53 -23.82 6.93
CA PRO A 430 2.91 -23.55 7.39
C PRO A 430 3.08 -23.22 8.89
N ASP A 431 1.99 -22.88 9.58
CA ASP A 431 1.97 -22.72 11.04
C ASP A 431 1.75 -24.04 11.81
N GLY A 432 1.60 -25.16 11.09
CA GLY A 432 1.42 -26.52 11.60
C GLY A 432 -0.03 -26.96 11.78
N ARG A 433 -1.01 -26.07 11.58
CA ARG A 433 -2.43 -26.39 11.78
C ARG A 433 -2.97 -27.35 10.72
N THR A 434 -3.92 -28.19 11.14
CA THR A 434 -4.77 -28.93 10.20
C THR A 434 -5.80 -28.00 9.54
N LEU A 435 -6.36 -28.43 8.41
CA LEU A 435 -7.42 -27.68 7.74
C LEU A 435 -8.64 -27.46 8.65
N LEU A 436 -9.05 -28.48 9.42
CA LEU A 436 -10.16 -28.36 10.37
C LEU A 436 -9.86 -27.29 11.44
N GLU A 437 -8.66 -27.28 12.03
CA GLU A 437 -8.25 -26.27 13.00
C GLU A 437 -8.29 -24.84 12.45
N GLN A 438 -8.05 -24.65 11.15
CA GLN A 438 -8.19 -23.33 10.53
C GLN A 438 -9.65 -22.85 10.46
N THR A 439 -10.61 -23.75 10.35
CA THR A 439 -12.05 -23.40 10.34
C THR A 439 -12.58 -23.03 11.73
N LEU A 440 -11.80 -23.31 12.79
CA LEU A 440 -12.24 -23.08 14.16
C LEU A 440 -12.20 -21.59 14.51
N VAL A 441 -11.25 -20.83 13.97
CA VAL A 441 -11.12 -19.38 14.19
C VAL A 441 -12.22 -18.63 13.45
N GLY A 442 -12.99 -17.80 14.17
CA GLY A 442 -14.05 -16.95 13.59
C GLY A 442 -15.47 -17.56 13.67
N THR A 443 -16.46 -16.69 13.48
CA THR A 443 -17.87 -16.97 13.83
C THR A 443 -18.88 -16.58 12.75
N SER A 444 -18.41 -16.15 11.58
CA SER A 444 -19.28 -15.75 10.47
C SER A 444 -20.17 -16.93 10.03
N PRO A 445 -21.38 -16.66 9.50
CA PRO A 445 -22.22 -17.69 8.88
C PRO A 445 -21.47 -18.55 7.85
N GLU A 446 -20.64 -17.89 7.06
CA GLU A 446 -19.80 -18.49 6.03
C GLU A 446 -18.75 -19.40 6.65
N ARG A 447 -18.05 -18.98 7.73
CA ARG A 447 -17.10 -19.83 8.48
C ARG A 447 -17.75 -21.11 8.99
N ARG A 448 -18.99 -21.01 9.50
CA ARG A 448 -19.75 -22.20 9.95
C ARG A 448 -20.03 -23.14 8.78
N GLN A 449 -20.41 -22.61 7.62
CA GLN A 449 -20.63 -23.42 6.44
C GLN A 449 -19.33 -24.07 5.94
N VAL A 450 -18.23 -23.33 5.86
CA VAL A 450 -16.90 -23.84 5.54
C VAL A 450 -16.52 -24.98 6.49
N ARG A 451 -16.72 -24.80 7.81
CA ARG A 451 -16.46 -25.84 8.82
C ARG A 451 -17.26 -27.11 8.57
N ARG A 452 -18.56 -26.99 8.22
CA ARG A 452 -19.39 -28.15 7.89
C ARG A 452 -18.89 -28.88 6.64
N LEU A 453 -18.51 -28.15 5.60
CA LEU A 453 -17.95 -28.72 4.36
C LEU A 453 -16.65 -29.47 4.64
N VAL A 454 -15.74 -28.85 5.40
CA VAL A 454 -14.47 -29.47 5.79
C VAL A 454 -14.73 -30.73 6.63
N LEU A 455 -15.59 -30.68 7.65
CA LEU A 455 -15.95 -31.84 8.47
C LEU A 455 -16.58 -32.99 7.67
N ALA A 456 -17.37 -32.68 6.65
CA ALA A 456 -17.96 -33.69 5.78
C ALA A 456 -16.88 -34.43 4.97
N LYS A 457 -15.77 -33.74 4.63
CA LYS A 457 -14.65 -34.33 3.90
C LYS A 457 -13.63 -35.04 4.79
N VAL A 458 -13.18 -34.38 5.87
CA VAL A 458 -12.10 -34.88 6.76
C VAL A 458 -12.61 -35.81 7.86
N GLY A 459 -13.92 -35.85 8.08
CA GLY A 459 -14.55 -36.59 9.16
C GLY A 459 -14.55 -35.85 10.50
N ARG A 460 -15.40 -36.31 11.42
CA ARG A 460 -15.46 -35.78 12.78
C ARG A 460 -14.47 -36.53 13.68
N PRO A 461 -13.58 -35.82 14.40
CA PRO A 461 -12.79 -36.43 15.46
C PRO A 461 -13.67 -37.11 16.52
N ALA A 462 -13.15 -38.14 17.18
CA ALA A 462 -13.88 -38.84 18.23
C ALA A 462 -14.28 -37.89 19.37
N GLY A 463 -15.57 -37.89 19.76
CA GLY A 463 -16.09 -37.01 20.80
C GLY A 463 -16.26 -35.55 20.38
N TRP A 464 -16.08 -35.21 19.10
CA TRP A 464 -16.25 -33.85 18.59
C TRP A 464 -17.69 -33.34 18.80
N LYS A 465 -17.80 -32.17 19.41
CA LYS A 465 -19.00 -31.34 19.46
C LYS A 465 -18.69 -30.03 18.77
N GLU A 466 -19.65 -29.50 18.01
CA GLU A 466 -19.48 -28.20 17.37
C GLU A 466 -19.32 -27.15 18.49
N PRO A 467 -18.16 -26.48 18.59
CA PRO A 467 -17.93 -25.57 19.70
C PRO A 467 -18.92 -24.42 19.66
N GLY A 468 -19.36 -24.00 20.85
CA GLY A 468 -20.03 -22.71 21.03
C GLY A 468 -19.20 -21.57 20.43
N ILE A 469 -19.87 -20.51 20.02
CA ILE A 469 -19.43 -19.55 18.99
C ILE A 469 -18.11 -18.83 19.34
N ASP A 470 -17.61 -18.82 20.58
CA ASP A 470 -16.52 -17.91 20.99
C ASP A 470 -15.16 -18.62 21.20
N LEU A 471 -14.40 -18.82 20.13
CA LEU A 471 -12.96 -19.11 20.27
C LEU A 471 -12.18 -17.83 20.58
N PRO A 472 -11.09 -17.93 21.37
CA PRO A 472 -10.26 -16.77 21.68
C PRO A 472 -9.71 -16.12 20.42
N VAL A 473 -9.96 -14.82 20.30
CA VAL A 473 -9.48 -13.92 19.26
C VAL A 473 -8.02 -13.60 19.55
N ARG A 474 -7.20 -13.65 18.51
CA ARG A 474 -5.77 -13.34 18.58
C ARG A 474 -5.54 -11.93 19.13
N ASP A 475 -4.45 -11.77 19.87
CA ASP A 475 -3.97 -10.51 20.45
C ASP A 475 -4.94 -9.87 21.46
N THR A 476 -6.03 -10.57 21.80
CA THR A 476 -6.99 -10.18 22.84
C THR A 476 -6.58 -10.78 24.19
N TRP A 477 -6.73 -10.00 25.26
CA TRP A 477 -6.48 -10.45 26.62
C TRP A 477 -7.71 -11.12 27.21
N TYR A 478 -7.51 -12.22 27.92
CA TYR A 478 -8.55 -13.04 28.52
C TYR A 478 -8.24 -13.34 29.97
N ARG A 479 -9.28 -13.37 30.80
CA ARG A 479 -9.25 -14.00 32.12
C ARG A 479 -9.72 -15.43 32.01
N VAL A 480 -8.90 -16.35 32.52
CA VAL A 480 -9.15 -17.79 32.49
C VAL A 480 -10.23 -18.15 33.50
N GLY A 481 -11.40 -18.59 33.03
CA GLY A 481 -12.54 -18.92 33.89
C GLY A 481 -12.49 -20.32 34.52
N ARG A 482 -11.69 -21.23 33.96
CA ARG A 482 -11.47 -22.59 34.47
C ARG A 482 -10.13 -23.13 34.00
N ARG A 483 -9.68 -24.23 34.58
CA ARG A 483 -8.47 -24.93 34.14
C ARG A 483 -8.53 -25.30 32.65
N LEU A 484 -7.52 -24.90 31.87
CA LEU A 484 -7.43 -25.10 30.42
C LEU A 484 -6.11 -25.78 30.04
N GLY A 485 -6.21 -26.89 29.29
CA GLY A 485 -5.07 -27.66 28.78
C GLY A 485 -5.16 -29.16 29.08
N ALA A 486 -4.57 -29.97 28.21
CA ALA A 486 -4.37 -31.41 28.44
C ALA A 486 -3.15 -31.65 29.34
N ALA A 487 -3.27 -32.57 30.29
CA ALA A 487 -2.19 -32.91 31.23
C ALA A 487 -0.93 -33.45 30.54
N ASP A 488 -1.08 -34.05 29.34
CA ASP A 488 -0.03 -34.82 28.69
C ASP A 488 0.76 -34.03 27.62
N HIS A 489 0.30 -32.83 27.22
CA HIS A 489 0.77 -32.14 26.01
C HIS A 489 1.03 -30.63 26.15
N GLY A 490 1.29 -30.12 27.37
CA GLY A 490 1.71 -28.73 27.52
C GLY A 490 1.51 -28.14 28.92
N ALA A 491 1.66 -26.82 29.02
CA ALA A 491 1.39 -26.08 30.25
C ALA A 491 -0.13 -25.88 30.41
N VAL A 492 -0.62 -25.98 31.65
CA VAL A 492 -2.03 -25.79 32.00
C VAL A 492 -2.24 -24.36 32.47
N LEU A 493 -3.28 -23.70 31.98
CA LEU A 493 -3.72 -22.41 32.51
C LEU A 493 -4.71 -22.64 33.64
N GLU A 494 -4.44 -22.03 34.78
CA GLU A 494 -5.26 -22.10 35.98
C GLU A 494 -6.35 -21.02 35.99
N PRO A 495 -7.48 -21.26 36.67
CA PRO A 495 -8.52 -20.24 36.86
C PRO A 495 -7.94 -18.96 37.47
N GLY A 496 -8.35 -17.80 36.95
CA GLY A 496 -7.97 -16.48 37.44
C GLY A 496 -6.79 -15.84 36.69
N GLU A 497 -6.00 -16.61 35.94
CA GLU A 497 -4.90 -16.08 35.14
C GLU A 497 -5.38 -15.09 34.06
N ILE A 498 -4.58 -14.07 33.80
CA ILE A 498 -4.77 -13.13 32.68
C ILE A 498 -3.75 -13.45 31.61
N VAL A 499 -4.24 -13.79 30.41
CA VAL A 499 -3.41 -14.22 29.30
C VAL A 499 -3.85 -13.55 28.00
N GLN A 500 -2.90 -13.21 27.15
CA GLN A 500 -3.14 -12.80 25.78
C GLN A 500 -3.18 -14.03 24.89
N ALA A 501 -4.24 -14.16 24.08
CA ALA A 501 -4.36 -15.23 23.10
C ALA A 501 -3.35 -15.02 21.96
N GLY A 502 -2.55 -16.04 21.71
CA GLY A 502 -1.52 -16.09 20.69
C GLY A 502 -1.92 -16.91 19.46
N SER A 503 -0.93 -17.34 18.69
CA SER A 503 -1.13 -18.23 17.55
C SER A 503 -1.25 -19.70 17.98
N ALA A 504 -1.83 -20.51 17.10
CA ALA A 504 -1.71 -21.95 17.20
C ALA A 504 -0.23 -22.40 17.09
N CYS A 505 0.08 -23.56 17.68
CA CYS A 505 1.44 -24.09 17.80
C CYS A 505 1.64 -25.35 16.96
N ARG A 506 2.88 -25.55 16.46
CA ARG A 506 3.24 -26.55 15.44
C ARG A 506 3.15 -28.03 15.85
N PHE A 507 2.88 -28.34 17.12
CA PHE A 507 3.08 -29.69 17.67
C PHE A 507 1.83 -30.20 18.39
N THR A 508 0.95 -30.93 17.70
CA THR A 508 -0.10 -31.75 18.34
C THR A 508 -0.47 -32.98 17.52
N ASN A 509 -1.03 -33.98 18.20
CA ASN A 509 -1.76 -35.10 17.59
C ASN A 509 -2.92 -34.60 16.73
N ARG A 510 -3.38 -35.42 15.75
CA ARG A 510 -4.45 -35.07 14.79
C ARG A 510 -5.81 -34.65 15.40
N THR A 511 -5.98 -34.73 16.72
CA THR A 511 -7.28 -34.55 17.42
C THR A 511 -7.33 -33.37 18.39
N ASP A 512 -6.28 -32.54 18.49
CA ASP A 512 -6.19 -31.48 19.49
C ASP A 512 -5.98 -30.11 18.82
N LEU A 513 -6.65 -29.07 19.32
CA LEU A 513 -6.37 -27.68 18.96
C LEU A 513 -5.27 -27.12 19.87
N CYS A 514 -4.11 -26.82 19.31
CA CYS A 514 -2.99 -26.19 20.02
C CYS A 514 -3.13 -24.67 20.02
N LEU A 515 -3.10 -24.01 21.17
CA LEU A 515 -3.11 -22.54 21.30
C LEU A 515 -1.95 -22.07 22.17
N THR A 516 -1.28 -20.99 21.77
CA THR A 516 -0.26 -20.33 22.59
C THR A 516 -0.89 -19.17 23.34
N PHE A 517 -0.53 -19.00 24.61
CA PHE A 517 -0.96 -17.89 25.45
C PHE A 517 0.25 -17.17 26.08
N TYR A 518 0.16 -15.85 26.25
CA TYR A 518 1.22 -14.98 26.79
C TYR A 518 0.73 -14.25 28.06
N ARG A 519 1.55 -14.11 29.12
CA ARG A 519 1.20 -13.24 30.29
C ARG A 519 1.72 -11.81 30.16
N ALA A 520 2.61 -11.56 29.21
CA ALA A 520 3.16 -10.24 28.90
C ALA A 520 3.54 -10.19 27.40
N PRO A 521 3.56 -9.00 26.76
CA PRO A 521 4.03 -8.85 25.40
C PRO A 521 5.41 -9.50 25.22
N GLY A 522 5.52 -10.47 24.31
CA GLY A 522 6.78 -11.13 23.96
C GLY A 522 7.30 -12.21 24.93
N ARG A 523 6.69 -12.42 26.10
CA ARG A 523 7.09 -13.49 27.05
C ARG A 523 6.11 -14.66 26.97
N LYS A 524 6.49 -15.70 26.23
CA LYS A 524 5.70 -16.95 26.09
C LYS A 524 5.55 -17.61 27.47
N VAL A 525 4.31 -17.96 27.84
CA VAL A 525 4.01 -18.55 29.15
C VAL A 525 3.57 -20.00 29.01
N ALA A 526 2.60 -20.26 28.14
CA ALA A 526 2.03 -21.59 28.02
C ALA A 526 1.67 -21.89 26.56
N THR A 527 2.01 -23.09 26.14
CA THR A 527 1.38 -23.75 24.99
C THR A 527 0.36 -24.71 25.55
N VAL A 528 -0.91 -24.47 25.23
CA VAL A 528 -2.07 -25.18 25.76
C VAL A 528 -2.70 -25.97 24.62
N SER A 529 -2.68 -27.30 24.72
CA SER A 529 -3.39 -28.18 23.80
C SER A 529 -4.77 -28.49 24.37
N VAL A 530 -5.81 -28.20 23.60
CA VAL A 530 -7.20 -28.47 23.97
C VAL A 530 -7.75 -29.55 23.02
N PRO A 531 -8.10 -30.74 23.51
CA PRO A 531 -8.71 -31.76 22.68
C PRO A 531 -9.94 -31.22 21.96
N LEU A 532 -10.15 -31.61 20.70
CA LEU A 532 -11.29 -31.16 19.91
C LEU A 532 -12.64 -31.55 20.55
N SER A 533 -12.65 -32.58 21.40
CA SER A 533 -13.81 -33.00 22.23
C SER A 533 -14.12 -32.08 23.42
N ASN A 534 -13.23 -31.15 23.76
CA ASN A 534 -13.34 -30.25 24.91
C ASN A 534 -13.19 -28.77 24.53
N LEU A 535 -13.46 -28.41 23.27
CA LEU A 535 -13.32 -27.02 22.80
C LEU A 535 -14.26 -26.03 23.51
N ASP A 536 -15.40 -26.48 24.05
CA ASP A 536 -16.30 -25.62 24.85
C ASP A 536 -15.61 -25.01 26.08
N ALA A 537 -14.47 -25.56 26.49
CA ALA A 537 -13.61 -24.96 27.50
C ALA A 537 -13.16 -23.55 27.12
N LEU A 538 -12.88 -23.32 25.84
CA LEU A 538 -12.34 -22.06 25.33
C LEU A 538 -13.37 -20.93 25.43
N GLY A 539 -14.66 -21.23 25.29
CA GLY A 539 -15.75 -20.27 25.56
C GLY A 539 -15.88 -19.84 27.03
N LYS A 540 -15.05 -20.38 27.94
CA LYS A 540 -14.94 -19.89 29.33
C LYS A 540 -13.86 -18.81 29.51
N LEU A 541 -13.14 -18.45 28.45
CA LEU A 541 -12.26 -17.30 28.43
C LEU A 541 -13.11 -16.02 28.36
N LYS A 542 -12.91 -15.11 29.30
CA LYS A 542 -13.64 -13.83 29.34
C LYS A 542 -12.70 -12.70 28.89
N PRO A 543 -13.02 -11.93 27.83
CA PRO A 543 -12.16 -10.85 27.37
C PRO A 543 -12.00 -9.77 28.44
N VAL A 544 -10.79 -9.24 28.58
CA VAL A 544 -10.42 -8.17 29.51
C VAL A 544 -9.50 -7.16 28.83
N PRO A 545 -9.41 -5.90 29.31
CA PRO A 545 -8.39 -4.95 28.83
C PRO A 545 -6.97 -5.48 29.04
N ALA A 546 -6.02 -4.98 28.25
CA ALA A 546 -4.60 -5.28 28.46
C ALA A 546 -4.18 -4.87 29.90
N PRO A 547 -3.47 -5.73 30.64
CA PRO A 547 -2.94 -5.36 31.94
C PRO A 547 -1.99 -4.18 31.77
N GLN A 548 -2.14 -3.16 32.62
CA GLN A 548 -1.15 -2.08 32.72
C GLN A 548 0.21 -2.71 33.04
N ALA A 549 1.27 -2.28 32.36
CA ALA A 549 2.61 -2.75 32.68
C ALA A 549 2.83 -2.56 34.17
N ALA A 550 3.08 -3.65 34.89
CA ALA A 550 3.53 -3.53 36.26
C ALA A 550 4.78 -2.65 36.20
N GLU A 551 4.75 -1.51 36.90
CA GLU A 551 5.97 -0.77 37.18
C GLU A 551 7.00 -1.79 37.69
N PRO A 552 8.25 -1.76 37.19
CA PRO A 552 9.27 -2.67 37.68
C PRO A 552 9.33 -2.50 39.19
N ASP A 553 9.04 -3.59 39.90
CA ASP A 553 8.93 -3.65 41.34
C ASP A 553 10.17 -2.99 41.96
N ALA A 554 9.99 -1.77 42.47
CA ALA A 554 11.02 -1.05 43.18
C ALA A 554 11.09 -1.65 44.59
N GLY A 555 11.71 -2.83 44.70
CA GLY A 555 12.15 -3.40 45.97
C GLY A 555 11.75 -4.85 46.20
N GLN A 556 12.70 -5.76 45.98
CA GLN A 556 13.30 -6.57 47.04
C GLN A 556 14.60 -7.23 46.56
#